data_AF-A0A848UMV4-F1
#
_entry.id   AF-A0A848UMV4-F1
#
_cell.length_a   1.000
_cell.length_b   1.000
_cell.length_c   1.000
_cell.angle_alpha   90.00
_cell.angle_beta   90.00
_cell.angle_gamma   90.00
#
_symmetry.space_group_name_H-M   'P 1'
#
loop_
_entity.id
_entity.type
_entity.pdbx_description
1 polymer ?
#
loop_
_entity_poly.entity_id
_entity_poly.type
_entity_poly.pdbx_seq_one_letter_code
_entity_poly.pdbx_strand_id
1 'polypeptide(L)' 'MDIRKISIGADYKSGAMHYIVGQEVLGGKYAIHLIQEDGLAKSFKIWIHQGQEVLLWKEFKKTLPISLEYNINF' A
#
# COMPACT_ATOMS: atom_id res chain seq x y z
N MET A 1 1.48 8.74 -10.56
CA MET A 1 1.63 7.38 -11.13
C MET A 1 0.93 6.41 -10.21
N ASP A 2 0.35 5.35 -10.78
CA ASP A 2 -0.40 4.35 -10.02
C ASP A 2 0.55 3.35 -9.33
N ILE A 3 0.48 3.26 -8.00
CA ILE A 3 1.35 2.41 -7.18
C ILE A 3 0.72 1.03 -7.09
N ARG A 4 1.36 0.02 -7.71
CA ARG A 4 0.88 -1.36 -7.69
C ARG A 4 1.23 -2.08 -6.39
N LYS A 5 2.37 -1.74 -5.78
CA LYS A 5 2.90 -2.38 -4.57
C LYS A 5 3.76 -1.42 -3.78
N ILE A 6 3.65 -1.51 -2.46
CA ILE A 6 4.54 -0.86 -1.49
C ILE A 6 5.15 -1.90 -0.55
N SER A 7 6.45 -1.77 -0.30
CA SER A 7 7.20 -2.61 0.64
C SER A 7 7.77 -1.73 1.74
N ILE A 8 7.51 -2.09 3.00
CA ILE A 8 7.92 -1.34 4.20
C ILE A 8 8.94 -2.16 4.99
N GLY A 9 10.19 -1.69 5.08
CA GLY A 9 11.25 -2.36 5.83
C GLY A 9 12.64 -2.19 5.20
N ALA A 10 13.68 -2.35 6.02
CA ALA A 10 15.08 -2.15 5.61
C ALA A 10 15.58 -3.20 4.61
N ASP A 11 15.16 -4.45 4.76
CA ASP A 11 15.36 -5.51 3.76
C ASP A 11 14.10 -5.64 2.91
N TYR A 12 14.10 -4.99 1.75
CA TYR A 12 12.96 -4.98 0.84
C TYR A 12 12.60 -6.38 0.29
N LYS A 13 13.47 -7.39 0.40
CA LYS A 13 13.24 -8.69 -0.24
C LYS A 13 12.70 -9.74 0.74
N SER A 14 13.26 -9.81 1.94
CA SER A 14 12.99 -10.93 2.86
C SER A 14 12.37 -10.48 4.19
N GLY A 15 12.60 -9.24 4.61
CA GLY A 15 12.17 -8.71 5.91
C GLY A 15 11.09 -7.63 5.85
N ALA A 16 10.64 -7.24 4.65
CA ALA A 16 9.70 -6.16 4.47
C ALA A 16 8.24 -6.65 4.52
N MET A 17 7.37 -5.78 5.00
CA MET A 17 5.92 -5.94 4.87
C MET A 17 5.51 -5.50 3.46
N HIS A 18 4.90 -6.40 2.71
CA HIS A 18 4.45 -6.15 1.34
C HIS A 18 2.94 -5.94 1.30
N TYR A 19 2.53 -4.92 0.55
CA TYR A 19 1.14 -4.60 0.29
C TYR A 19 0.96 -4.37 -1.20
N ILE A 20 0.06 -5.13 -1.83
CA ILE A 20 -0.17 -5.14 -3.28
C ILE A 20 -1.64 -4.81 -3.53
N VAL A 21 -1.92 -3.92 -4.49
CA VAL A 21 -3.30 -3.61 -4.90
C VAL A 21 -4.00 -4.89 -5.36
N GLY A 22 -5.23 -5.11 -4.90
CA GLY A 22 -6.03 -6.32 -5.15
C GLY A 22 -5.74 -7.50 -4.22
N GLN A 23 -4.69 -7.43 -3.38
CA GLN A 23 -4.40 -8.50 -2.42
C GLN A 23 -5.48 -8.56 -1.33
N GLU A 24 -5.96 -9.77 -1.05
CA GLU A 24 -6.83 -10.05 0.09
C GLU A 24 -6.08 -9.92 1.42
N VAL A 25 -6.73 -9.26 2.39
CA VAL A 25 -6.20 -8.98 3.72
C VAL A 25 -7.26 -9.22 4.80
N LEU A 26 -6.84 -9.23 6.06
CA LEU A 26 -7.72 -9.44 7.23
C LEU A 26 -8.56 -10.72 7.10
N GLY A 27 -7.91 -11.82 6.70
CA GLY A 27 -8.55 -13.14 6.56
C GLY A 27 -9.47 -13.26 5.35
N GLY A 28 -9.24 -12.49 4.27
CA GLY A 28 -10.03 -12.54 3.04
C GLY A 28 -11.28 -11.65 3.06
N LYS A 29 -11.51 -10.89 4.14
CA LYS A 29 -12.69 -10.03 4.27
C LYS A 29 -12.61 -8.74 3.46
N TYR A 30 -11.39 -8.25 3.23
CA TYR A 30 -11.12 -7.01 2.51
C TYR A 30 -10.05 -7.23 1.45
N ALA A 31 -10.05 -6.41 0.41
CA ALA A 31 -8.95 -6.33 -0.55
C ALA A 31 -8.30 -4.94 -0.51
N ILE A 32 -7.01 -4.86 -0.81
CA ILE A 32 -6.32 -3.58 -0.93
C ILE A 32 -6.85 -2.85 -2.18
N HIS A 33 -7.52 -1.72 -1.94
CA HIS A 33 -8.15 -0.91 -2.96
C HIS A 33 -7.16 0.01 -3.67
N LEU A 34 -6.35 0.72 -2.89
CA LEU A 34 -5.50 1.80 -3.37
C LEU A 34 -4.29 1.99 -2.44
N ILE A 35 -3.13 2.21 -3.05
CA ILE A 35 -1.94 2.72 -2.36
C ILE A 35 -1.75 4.17 -2.81
N GLN A 36 -1.88 5.10 -1.88
CA GLN A 36 -1.90 6.53 -2.16
C GLN A 36 -0.72 7.23 -1.50
N GLU A 37 -0.01 8.07 -2.24
CA GLU A 37 0.97 8.99 -1.68
C GLU A 37 0.28 10.27 -1.17
N ASP A 38 0.57 10.64 0.07
CA ASP A 38 0.17 11.93 0.65
C ASP A 38 1.40 12.83 0.77
N GLY A 39 1.52 13.77 -0.17
CA GLY A 39 2.66 14.68 -0.24
C GLY A 39 2.74 15.67 0.93
N LEU A 40 1.59 16.09 1.47
CA LEU A 40 1.51 17.04 2.58
C LEU A 40 1.90 16.36 3.89
N ALA A 41 1.33 15.17 4.16
CA ALA A 41 1.61 14.41 5.36
C ALA A 41 2.94 13.62 5.31
N LYS A 42 3.64 13.67 4.16
CA LYS A 42 4.85 12.90 3.84
C LYS A 42 4.68 11.42 4.18
N SER A 43 3.61 10.82 3.68
CA SER A 43 3.25 9.43 3.98
C SER A 43 2.65 8.69 2.78
N PHE A 44 2.50 7.38 2.95
CA PHE A 44 1.73 6.52 2.06
C PHE A 44 0.57 5.91 2.84
N LYS A 45 -0.62 5.95 2.24
CA LYS A 45 -1.86 5.42 2.80
C LYS A 45 -2.25 4.17 2.03
N ILE A 46 -2.68 3.15 2.77
CA ILE A 46 -3.23 1.92 2.22
C ILE A 46 -4.71 1.91 2.54
N TRP A 47 -5.50 1.94 1.47
CA TRP A 47 -6.96 1.87 1.53
C TRP A 47 -7.38 0.45 1.21
N ILE A 48 -8.34 -0.08 1.97
CA ILE A 48 -8.93 -1.40 1.74
C ILE A 48 -10.42 -1.23 1.46
N HIS A 49 -11.00 -2.20 0.76
CA HIS A 49 -12.42 -2.20 0.46
C HIS A 49 -13.07 -3.54 0.75
N GLN A 50 -14.37 -3.49 1.07
CA GLN A 50 -15.27 -4.63 1.13
C GLN A 50 -16.58 -4.21 0.47
N GLY A 51 -16.93 -4.85 -0.65
CA GLY A 51 -18.07 -4.41 -1.47
C GLY A 51 -17.87 -2.96 -1.96
N GLN A 52 -18.79 -2.07 -1.60
CA GLN A 52 -18.74 -0.65 -1.96
C GLN A 52 -18.10 0.25 -0.89
N GLU A 53 -17.74 -0.29 0.26
CA GLU A 53 -17.13 0.49 1.34
C GLU A 53 -15.61 0.54 1.19
N VAL A 54 -15.03 1.74 1.31
CA VAL A 54 -13.59 1.99 1.26
C VAL A 54 -13.15 2.62 2.58
N LEU A 55 -12.11 2.06 3.20
CA LEU A 55 -11.63 2.44 4.53
C LEU A 55 -10.11 2.65 4.50
N LEU A 56 -9.64 3.66 5.24
CA LEU A 56 -8.21 3.83 5.49
C LEU A 56 -7.74 2.74 6.46
N TRP A 57 -6.81 1.89 6.04
CA TRP A 57 -6.31 0.80 6.88
C TRP A 57 -4.98 1.13 7.56
N LYS A 58 -4.03 1.67 6.80
CA LYS A 58 -2.68 1.95 7.28
C LYS A 58 -2.15 3.25 6.70
N GLU A 59 -1.32 3.93 7.48
CA GLU A 59 -0.51 5.06 7.03
C GLU A 59 0.96 4.83 7.44
N PHE A 60 1.88 4.98 6.50
CA PHE A 60 3.32 4.85 6.70
C PHE A 60 4.03 6.15 6.38
N LYS A 61 4.81 6.69 7.32
CA LYS A 61 5.61 7.90 7.09
C LYS A 61 6.81 7.59 6.18
N LYS A 62 7.21 8.57 5.37
CA LYS A 62 8.40 8.51 4.51
C LYS A 62 9.74 8.41 5.26
N THR A 63 9.71 8.51 6.58
CA THR A 63 10.87 8.25 7.44
C THR A 63 11.20 6.76 7.55
N LEU A 64 10.29 5.87 7.17
CA LEU A 64 10.53 4.43 7.07
C LEU A 64 11.24 4.10 5.75
N PRO A 65 12.06 3.03 5.70
CA PRO A 65 12.58 2.49 4.44
C PRO A 65 11.43 1.94 3.60
N ILE A 66 11.27 2.46 2.39
CA ILE A 66 10.14 2.17 1.50
C ILE A 66 10.64 1.87 0.09
N SER A 67 10.10 0.82 -0.53
CA SER A 67 10.25 0.53 -1.95
C SER A 67 8.86 0.53 -2.62
N LEU A 68 8.76 1.19 -3.77
CA LEU A 68 7.53 1.34 -4.54
C LEU A 68 7.68 0.68 -5.90
N GLU A 69 6.63 -0.01 -6.33
CA GLU A 69 6.51 -0.51 -7.69
C GLU A 69 5.29 0.15 -8.31
N TYR A 70 5.45 0.69 -9.52
CA TYR A 70 4.39 1.39 -10.24
C TYR A 70 3.84 0.52 -11.37
N ASN A 71 2.56 0.70 -11.69
CA ASN A 71 2.01 0.20 -12.95
C ASN A 71 2.64 0.98 -14.11
N ILE A 72 3.19 0.26 -15.08
CA ILE A 72 3.92 0.82 -16.24
C ILE A 72 3.09 0.82 -17.52
N ASN A 73 1.77 0.59 -17.43
CA ASN A 73 0.92 0.65 -18.63
C ASN A 73 0.81 2.12 -19.08
N PHE A 74 1.35 2.40 -20.27
CA PHE A 74 1.35 3.69 -20.97
C PHE A 74 0.36 3.69 -22.12
#